data_AF-A0A2V7YI65-F1
#
_entry.id   AF-A0A2V7YI65-F1
#
_cell.length_a   1.000
_cell.length_b   1.000
_cell.length_c   1.000
_cell.angle_alpha   90.00
_cell.angle_beta   90.00
_cell.angle_gamma   90.00
#
_symmetry.space_group_name_H-M   'P 1'
#
loop_
_entity.id
_entity.type
_entity.pdbx_description
1 polymer ?
#
loop_
_entity_poly.entity_id
_entity_poly.type
_entity_poly.pdbx_seq_one_letter_code
_entity_poly.pdbx_strand_id
1 'polypeptide(L)' 'KRYTLEASQAKLFASEMAQRVTNKALQIHGGYGYTKEYNVERYFRDARITEIYEGTSEIQKMVIADWVLTKA' A
#
# COMPACT_ATOMS: atom_id res chain seq x y z
N LYS A 1 4.91 -24.43 -7.86
CA LYS A 1 5.55 -23.28 -8.56
C LYS A 1 5.58 -22.11 -7.59
N ARG A 2 6.70 -21.37 -7.48
CA ARG A 2 6.82 -20.25 -6.53
C ARG A 2 6.53 -18.94 -7.29
N TYR A 3 5.55 -18.17 -6.83
CA TYR A 3 5.08 -16.92 -7.47
C TYR A 3 5.59 -15.68 -6.72
N THR A 4 6.88 -15.68 -6.36
CA THR A 4 7.45 -14.63 -5.51
C THR A 4 7.38 -13.26 -6.18
N LEU A 5 7.69 -13.17 -7.47
CA LEU A 5 7.66 -11.91 -8.21
C LEU A 5 6.26 -11.32 -8.21
N GLU A 6 5.28 -12.12 -8.65
CA GLU A 6 3.90 -11.69 -8.83
C GLU A 6 3.28 -11.31 -7.48
N ALA A 7 3.58 -12.06 -6.41
CA ALA A 7 3.12 -11.75 -5.06
C ALA A 7 3.72 -10.43 -4.54
N SER A 8 5.03 -10.20 -4.73
CA SER A 8 5.70 -8.96 -4.32
C SER A 8 5.18 -7.74 -5.09
N GLN A 9 4.97 -7.88 -6.41
CA GLN A 9 4.37 -6.84 -7.24
C GLN A 9 2.94 -6.51 -6.80
N ALA A 10 2.11 -7.53 -6.58
CA ALA A 10 0.73 -7.35 -6.15
C ALA A 10 0.64 -6.69 -4.77
N LYS A 11 1.44 -7.13 -3.80
CA LYS A 11 1.47 -6.57 -2.45
C LYS A 11 1.86 -5.10 -2.49
N LEU A 12 2.96 -4.76 -3.18
CA LEU A 12 3.45 -3.38 -3.28
C LEU A 12 2.40 -2.46 -3.91
N PHE A 13 1.85 -2.88 -5.05
CA PHE A 13 0.85 -2.10 -5.77
C PHE A 13 -0.41 -1.87 -4.92
N ALA A 14 -0.93 -2.92 -4.30
CA ALA A 14 -2.15 -2.84 -3.50
C ALA A 14 -1.99 -1.93 -2.29
N SER A 15 -0.86 -2.01 -1.57
CA SER A 15 -0.59 -1.17 -0.40
C SER A 15 -0.44 0.31 -0.75
N GLU A 16 0.38 0.64 -1.76
CA GLU A 16 0.56 2.04 -2.19
C GLU A 16 -0.75 2.60 -2.77
N MET A 17 -1.58 1.76 -3.42
CA MET A 17 -2.90 2.18 -3.87
C MET A 17 -3.88 2.46 -2.74
N ALA A 18 -3.95 1.58 -1.74
CA ALA A 18 -4.83 1.77 -0.60
C ALA A 18 -4.51 3.11 0.09
N GLN A 19 -3.22 3.41 0.30
CA GLN A 19 -2.77 4.70 0.81
C GLN A 19 -3.26 5.84 -0.09
N ARG A 20 -2.95 5.78 -1.39
CA ARG A 20 -3.25 6.88 -2.33
C ARG A 20 -4.75 7.20 -2.41
N VAL A 21 -5.61 6.18 -2.45
CA VAL A 21 -7.07 6.37 -2.54
C VAL A 21 -7.64 6.91 -1.24
N THR A 22 -7.24 6.35 -0.10
CA THR A 22 -7.75 6.81 1.20
C THR A 22 -7.31 8.24 1.50
N ASN A 23 -6.08 8.62 1.12
CA ASN A 23 -5.59 9.99 1.22
C ASN A 23 -6.43 10.97 0.38
N LYS A 24 -6.68 10.62 -0.89
CA LYS A 24 -7.54 11.44 -1.75
C LYS A 24 -8.97 11.54 -1.23
N ALA A 25 -9.52 10.45 -0.71
CA ALA A 25 -10.84 10.44 -0.10
C ALA A 25 -10.90 11.40 1.10
N LEU A 26 -9.87 11.41 1.94
CA LEU A 26 -9.74 12.32 3.07
C LEU A 26 -9.75 13.79 2.61
N GLN A 27 -8.97 14.11 1.58
CA GLN A 27 -8.94 15.46 0.98
C GLN A 27 -10.30 15.88 0.40
N ILE A 28 -11.04 14.98 -0.24
CA ILE A 28 -12.38 15.24 -0.78
C ILE A 28 -13.38 15.58 0.34
N HIS A 29 -13.28 14.90 1.48
CA HIS A 29 -14.15 15.15 2.64
C HIS A 29 -13.76 16.42 3.42
N GLY A 30 -12.61 17.03 3.11
CA GLY A 30 -12.13 18.23 3.79
C GLY A 30 -11.99 18.02 5.31
N GLY A 31 -12.47 18.98 6.10
CA GLY A 31 -12.43 18.91 7.57
C GLY A 31 -13.18 17.69 8.14
N TYR A 32 -14.30 17.29 7.51
CA TYR A 32 -15.04 16.09 7.91
C TYR A 32 -14.24 14.80 7.73
N GLY A 33 -13.27 14.80 6.80
CA GLY A 33 -12.37 13.66 6.59
C GLY A 33 -11.43 13.39 7.76
N TYR A 34 -11.25 14.36 8.66
CA TYR A 34 -10.43 14.24 9.87
C TYR A 34 -11.22 13.95 11.15
N THR A 35 -12.56 13.87 11.08
CA THR A 35 -13.39 13.56 12.24
C THR A 35 -13.74 12.07 12.29
N LYS A 36 -13.88 11.53 13.49
CA LYS A 36 -14.29 10.12 13.71
C LYS A 36 -15.76 9.83 13.38
N GLU A 37 -16.53 10.86 12.99
CA GLU A 37 -17.92 10.72 12.58
C GLU A 37 -18.03 10.07 11.19
N TYR A 38 -16.99 10.20 10.36
CA TYR A 38 -16.93 9.61 9.03
C TYR A 38 -15.90 8.50 8.97
N ASN A 39 -16.27 7.36 8.38
CA ASN A 39 -15.38 6.19 8.29
C ASN A 39 -14.09 6.43 7.48
N VAL A 40 -14.02 7.49 6.68
CA VAL A 40 -12.87 7.80 5.81
C VAL A 40 -11.57 8.01 6.61
N GLU A 41 -11.64 8.59 7.81
CA GLU A 41 -10.48 8.77 8.67
C GLU A 41 -9.89 7.43 9.11
N ARG A 42 -10.79 6.48 9.46
CA ARG A 42 -10.42 5.13 9.88
C ARG A 42 -9.75 4.39 8.73
N TYR A 43 -10.33 4.44 7.53
CA TYR A 43 -9.74 3.80 6.36
C TYR A 43 -8.37 4.34 6.00
N PHE A 44 -8.15 5.66 6.14
CA PHE A 44 -6.82 6.25 5.95
C PHE A 44 -5.79 5.72 6.96
N ARG A 45 -6.15 5.65 8.25
CA ARG A 45 -5.26 5.10 9.27
C ARG A 45 -4.96 3.62 9.04
N ASP A 46 -5.99 2.82 8.74
CA ASP A 46 -5.87 1.38 8.53
C ASP A 46 -5.01 1.08 7.29
N ALA A 47 -5.11 1.89 6.23
CA ALA A 47 -4.30 1.73 5.03
C ALA A 47 -2.79 1.91 5.26
N ARG A 48 -2.37 2.73 6.24
CA ARG A 48 -0.93 3.04 6.46
C ARG A 48 -0.10 1.83 6.86
N ILE A 49 -0.67 0.87 7.56
CA ILE A 49 0.09 -0.30 8.02
C ILE A 49 0.45 -1.26 6.87
N THR A 50 -0.31 -1.21 5.77
CA THR A 50 -0.15 -2.12 4.64
C THR A 50 1.18 -1.92 3.90
N GLU A 51 1.76 -0.73 3.96
CA GLU A 51 3.09 -0.43 3.40
C GLU A 51 4.23 -1.05 4.21
N ILE A 52 3.97 -1.48 5.46
CA ILE A 52 4.99 -2.00 6.39
C ILE A 52 4.88 -3.51 6.57
N TYR A 53 3.66 -4.03 6.73
CA TYR A 53 3.42 -5.45 6.96
C TYR A 53 3.80 -6.31 5.76
N GLU A 54 4.10 -7.59 6.04
CA GLU A 54 4.52 -8.59 5.05
C GLU A 54 5.76 -8.15 4.23
N GLY A 55 6.66 -7.39 4.88
CA GLY A 55 7.80 -6.75 4.24
C GLY A 55 7.45 -5.35 3.72
N THR A 56 8.27 -4.36 4.09
CA THR A 56 8.01 -2.97 3.72
C THR A 56 7.97 -2.78 2.20
N SER A 57 7.37 -1.70 1.72
CA SER A 57 7.38 -1.34 0.30
C SER A 57 8.80 -1.34 -0.30
N GLU A 58 9.80 -0.90 0.46
CA GLU A 58 11.22 -0.93 0.04
C GLU A 58 11.73 -2.38 -0.08
N ILE A 59 11.40 -3.25 0.87
CA ILE A 59 11.77 -4.67 0.78
C ILE A 59 11.11 -5.33 -0.43
N GLN A 60 9.83 -5.04 -0.71
CA GLN A 60 9.17 -5.56 -1.91
C GLN A 60 9.85 -5.08 -3.19
N LYS A 61 10.23 -3.80 -3.27
CA LYS A 61 10.99 -3.24 -4.39
C LYS A 61 12.34 -3.95 -4.55
N MET A 62 13.04 -4.26 -3.46
CA MET A 62 14.30 -5.01 -3.50
C MET A 62 14.12 -6.43 -4.03
N VAL A 63 13.07 -7.14 -3.61
CA VAL A 63 12.77 -8.50 -4.12
C VAL A 63 12.44 -8.47 -5.62
N ILE A 64 11.67 -7.49 -6.07
CA ILE A 64 11.37 -7.30 -7.49
C ILE A 64 12.64 -6.98 -8.28
N ALA A 65 13.48 -6.08 -7.75
CA ALA A 65 14.75 -5.71 -8.38
C ALA A 65 15.70 -6.89 -8.50
N ASP A 66 15.86 -7.70 -7.44
CA ASP A 66 16.68 -8.92 -7.46
C ASP A 66 16.20 -9.89 -8.55
N TRP A 67 14.89 -10.10 -8.68
CA TRP A 67 14.34 -10.95 -9.73
C TRP A 67 14.65 -10.40 -11.13
N VAL A 68 14.47 -9.09 -11.35
CA VAL A 68 14.76 -8.45 -12.64
C VAL A 68 16.25 -8.52 -12.99
N LEU A 69 17.14 -8.41 -12.01
CA LEU A 69 18.59 -8.40 -12.25
C LEU A 69 19.20 -9.79 -12.40
N THR A 70 18.61 -10.81 -11.77
CA THR A 70 19.20 -12.16 -11.72
C THR A 70 18.46 -13.21 -12.54
N LYS A 71 17.17 -12.98 -12.85
CA LYS A 71 16.30 -13.98 -13.49
C LYS A 71 15.61 -13.51 -14.77
N ALA A 72 15.75 -12.23 -15.14
CA ALA A 72 15.41 -11.77 -16.48
C ALA A 72 16.46 -12.24 -17.49
#